data_AF-A0A1J0RCZ1-F1
#
_entry.id   AF-A0A1J0RCZ1-F1
#
_cell.length_a   1.000
_cell.length_b   1.000
_cell.length_c   1.000
_cell.angle_alpha   90.00
_cell.angle_beta   90.00
_cell.angle_gamma   90.00
#
_symmetry.space_group_name_H-M   'P 1'
#
loop_
_entity.id
_entity.type
_entity.pdbx_description
1 polymer ?
#
loop_
_entity_poly.entity_id
_entity_poly.type
_entity_poly.pdbx_seq_one_letter_code
_entity_poly.pdbx_strand_id
1 'polypeptide(L)'
;MQPQHLAALFAKLFLIAVLATRCAQSAGENAKEFMDLCTLYKLVTQPIPKVEVGAGEKGENSQSPETKMNLIVDRMTKMNLTLAPTEVTAHFKASDPATGWKALPDSHELKVYFGKEADLDNLNKQYDELMGDGGTDLRKVFEVPIAEDKKKRLRKPAAHLTKESEALKETFNVRLQKLNAAREQARLALITALAGAATAAALTPEQKKRGRTVRPSDHERKFPVEAKSPTRRQLRDSGSERRQSRRDYSRRHRMPMSLAG
;
A
#
# COMPACT_ATOMS: atom_id res chain seq x y z
N MET A 1 36.45 46.73 10.01
CA MET A 1 35.32 45.79 10.23
C MET A 1 34.08 46.60 10.58
N GLN A 2 33.00 46.49 9.81
CA GLN A 2 31.80 47.31 10.02
C GLN A 2 31.01 46.84 11.26
N PRO A 3 30.48 47.75 12.09
CA PRO A 3 29.79 47.44 13.36
C PRO A 3 28.54 46.56 13.19
N GLN A 4 28.01 46.50 11.97
CA GLN A 4 26.85 45.68 11.58
C GLN A 4 27.16 44.17 11.60
N HIS A 5 28.40 43.77 11.29
CA HIS A 5 28.83 42.37 11.35
C HIS A 5 29.01 41.86 12.78
N LEU A 6 29.42 42.75 13.69
CA LEU A 6 29.60 42.43 15.11
C LEU A 6 28.24 42.18 15.78
N ALA A 7 27.25 43.05 15.50
CA ALA A 7 25.88 42.90 16.01
C ALA A 7 25.20 41.62 15.51
N ALA A 8 25.39 41.26 14.23
CA ALA A 8 24.85 40.03 13.66
C ALA A 8 25.50 38.76 14.24
N LEU A 9 26.81 38.80 14.56
CA LEU A 9 27.50 37.70 15.24
C LEU A 9 27.05 37.57 16.69
N PHE A 10 26.86 38.69 17.39
CA PHE A 10 26.40 38.71 18.77
C PHE A 10 24.98 38.16 18.90
N ALA A 11 24.06 38.56 18.00
CA ALA A 11 22.70 38.02 17.96
C ALA A 11 22.67 36.50 17.70
N LYS A 12 23.54 36.00 16.82
CA LYS A 12 23.66 34.55 16.54
C LYS A 12 24.23 33.79 17.73
N LEU A 13 25.28 34.30 18.37
CA LEU A 13 25.86 33.70 19.57
C LEU A 13 24.88 33.71 20.74
N PHE A 14 24.11 34.78 20.89
CA PHE A 14 23.05 34.89 21.90
C PHE A 14 21.92 33.88 21.66
N LEU A 15 21.46 33.73 20.41
CA LEU A 15 20.48 32.70 20.03
C LEU A 15 21.00 31.29 20.30
N ILE A 16 22.26 31.00 19.97
CA ILE A 16 22.91 29.71 20.23
C ILE A 16 22.99 29.45 21.74
N ALA A 17 23.36 30.45 22.55
CA ALA A 17 23.45 30.31 24.01
C ALA A 17 22.07 30.08 24.66
N VAL A 18 21.02 30.78 24.21
CA VAL A 18 19.64 30.59 24.69
C VAL A 18 19.08 29.21 24.27
N LEU A 19 19.38 28.75 23.06
CA LEU A 19 18.99 27.40 22.60
C LEU A 19 19.75 26.30 23.34
N ALA A 20 21.06 26.47 23.55
CA ALA A 20 21.90 25.50 24.26
C ALA A 20 21.51 25.35 25.74
N THR A 21 21.16 26.45 26.42
CA THR A 21 20.73 26.42 27.83
C THR A 21 19.35 25.78 28.01
N ARG A 22 18.43 25.95 27.05
CA ARG A 22 17.14 25.22 27.05
C ARG A 22 17.28 23.73 26.71
N CYS A 23 18.32 23.34 25.96
CA CYS A 23 18.65 21.93 25.73
C CYS A 23 19.32 21.26 26.94
N ALA A 24 20.05 22.01 27.77
CA ALA A 24 20.74 21.48 28.96
C ALA A 24 19.80 21.25 30.15
N GLN A 25 18.76 22.07 30.31
CA GLN A 25 17.76 21.93 31.39
C GLN A 25 16.62 20.94 31.07
N SER A 26 16.35 20.64 29.79
CA SER A 26 15.14 19.89 29.37
C SER A 26 15.36 18.41 29.03
N ALA A 27 16.45 17.80 29.50
CA ALA A 27 16.83 16.41 29.19
C ALA A 27 15.79 15.33 29.59
N GLY A 28 14.64 15.71 30.15
CA GLY A 28 13.45 14.88 30.28
C GLY A 28 12.10 15.61 30.21
N GLU A 29 12.06 16.95 30.16
CA GLU A 29 10.79 17.70 30.26
C GLU A 29 9.98 17.67 28.97
N ASN A 30 10.65 17.69 27.81
CA ASN A 30 10.01 17.63 26.49
C ASN A 30 10.19 16.26 25.79
N ALA A 31 10.65 15.25 26.54
CA ALA A 31 11.01 13.96 25.96
C ALA A 31 9.78 13.24 25.39
N LYS A 32 8.60 13.45 25.98
CA LYS A 32 7.33 12.88 25.52
C LYS A 32 6.89 13.54 24.21
N GLU A 33 6.90 14.86 24.16
CA GLU A 33 6.53 15.69 23.01
C GLU A 33 7.45 15.41 21.82
N PHE A 34 8.75 15.22 22.09
CA PHE A 34 9.72 14.86 21.05
C PHE A 34 9.47 13.45 20.50
N MET A 35 9.10 12.49 21.37
CA MET A 35 8.73 11.13 20.95
C MET A 35 7.43 11.11 20.14
N ASP A 36 6.46 11.95 20.51
CA ASP A 36 5.21 12.11 19.78
C ASP A 36 5.45 12.74 18.40
N LEU A 37 6.27 13.79 18.31
CA LEU A 37 6.70 14.39 17.04
C LEU A 37 7.48 13.40 16.17
N CYS A 38 8.37 12.60 16.75
CA CYS A 38 9.08 11.54 16.03
C CYS A 38 8.11 10.48 15.50
N THR A 39 7.04 10.18 16.23
CA THR A 39 6.00 9.23 15.82
C THR A 39 5.17 9.79 14.67
N LEU A 40 4.78 11.06 14.74
CA LEU A 40 4.08 11.76 13.65
C LEU A 40 4.96 11.85 12.38
N TYR A 41 6.24 12.18 12.55
CA TYR A 41 7.21 12.20 11.44
C TYR A 41 7.35 10.81 10.80
N LYS A 42 7.41 9.73 11.60
CA LYS A 42 7.42 8.36 11.08
C LYS A 42 6.14 8.03 10.31
N LEU A 43 4.97 8.44 10.79
CA LEU A 43 3.71 8.20 10.09
C LEU A 43 3.64 8.93 8.73
N VAL A 44 4.18 10.15 8.63
CA VAL A 44 4.27 10.92 7.37
C VAL A 44 5.25 10.30 6.38
N THR A 45 6.42 9.92 6.90
CA THR A 45 7.51 9.41 6.08
C THR A 45 7.29 7.94 5.72
N GLN A 46 6.49 7.18 6.45
CA GLN A 46 6.21 5.79 6.11
C GLN A 46 5.24 5.65 4.94
N PRO A 47 5.39 4.56 4.15
CA PRO A 47 4.41 4.21 3.16
C PRO A 47 3.09 3.81 3.83
N ILE A 48 1.96 4.33 3.35
CA ILE A 48 0.65 3.80 3.76
C ILE A 48 0.62 2.33 3.33
N PRO A 49 0.39 1.37 4.24
CA PRO A 49 0.43 -0.06 3.92
C PRO A 49 -0.55 -0.37 2.78
N LYS A 50 -0.11 -1.09 1.75
CA LYS A 50 -1.04 -1.54 0.70
C LYS A 50 -1.98 -2.57 1.30
N VAL A 51 -3.26 -2.49 0.94
CA VAL A 51 -4.20 -3.56 1.28
C VAL A 51 -3.87 -4.71 0.35
N GLU A 52 -3.57 -5.85 0.95
CA GLU A 52 -3.21 -7.07 0.27
C GLU A 52 -4.16 -8.16 0.74
N VAL A 53 -4.49 -9.08 -0.16
CA VAL A 53 -5.38 -10.21 0.14
C VAL A 53 -4.55 -11.47 0.09
N GLY A 54 -4.33 -12.09 1.24
CA GLY A 54 -3.69 -13.41 1.33
C GLY A 54 -4.55 -14.52 0.73
N ALA A 55 -3.93 -15.59 0.24
CA ALA A 55 -4.58 -16.90 0.16
C ALA A 55 -3.99 -17.78 1.28
N GLY A 56 -4.87 -18.48 2.03
CA GLY A 56 -4.50 -19.25 3.23
C GLY A 56 -4.34 -18.41 4.50
N GLU A 57 -4.31 -19.07 5.67
CA GLU A 57 -4.28 -18.43 7.00
C GLU A 57 -3.04 -17.55 7.27
N LYS A 58 -1.95 -17.74 6.50
CA LYS A 58 -0.66 -17.06 6.71
C LYS A 58 -0.26 -16.06 5.62
N GLY A 59 -1.11 -15.84 4.61
CA GLY A 59 -0.86 -14.83 3.57
C GLY A 59 0.31 -15.13 2.61
N GLU A 60 0.73 -16.39 2.51
CA GLU A 60 1.91 -16.83 1.72
C GLU A 60 1.80 -16.54 0.20
N ASN A 61 0.59 -16.25 -0.30
CA ASN A 61 0.34 -15.82 -1.68
C ASN A 61 -0.45 -14.51 -1.70
N SER A 62 0.12 -13.49 -1.06
CA SER A 62 -0.46 -12.16 -0.98
C SER A 62 -0.49 -11.50 -2.35
N GLN A 63 -1.68 -11.14 -2.83
CA GLN A 63 -1.87 -10.43 -4.09
C GLN A 63 -2.66 -9.14 -3.84
N SER A 64 -2.53 -8.19 -4.76
CA SER A 64 -3.40 -7.01 -4.72
C SER A 64 -4.87 -7.44 -4.85
N PRO A 65 -5.81 -6.78 -4.15
CA PRO A 65 -7.23 -7.04 -4.29
C PRO A 65 -7.69 -6.98 -5.77
N GLU A 66 -7.11 -6.08 -6.56
CA GLU A 66 -7.41 -5.90 -7.98
C GLU A 66 -6.98 -7.11 -8.82
N THR A 67 -5.77 -7.61 -8.58
CA THR A 67 -5.26 -8.83 -9.23
C THR A 67 -6.18 -10.01 -8.96
N LYS A 68 -6.64 -10.18 -7.71
CA LYS A 68 -7.57 -11.26 -7.37
C LYS A 68 -8.92 -11.11 -8.04
N MET A 69 -9.47 -9.89 -8.08
CA MET A 69 -10.75 -9.65 -8.75
C MET A 69 -10.65 -9.96 -10.24
N ASN A 70 -9.56 -9.55 -10.89
CA ASN A 70 -9.32 -9.86 -12.30
C ASN A 70 -9.18 -11.37 -12.55
N LEU A 71 -8.51 -12.10 -11.67
CA LEU A 71 -8.41 -13.57 -11.77
C LEU A 71 -9.78 -14.26 -11.61
N ILE A 72 -10.66 -13.74 -10.74
CA ILE A 72 -12.02 -14.28 -10.59
C ILE A 72 -12.80 -14.09 -11.88
N VAL A 73 -12.81 -12.87 -12.44
CA VAL A 73 -13.51 -12.60 -13.71
C VAL A 73 -12.95 -13.46 -14.83
N ASP A 74 -11.63 -13.51 -15.00
CA ASP A 74 -10.98 -14.35 -16.02
C ASP A 74 -11.40 -15.82 -15.91
N ARG A 75 -11.43 -16.36 -14.69
CA ARG A 75 -11.83 -17.74 -14.44
C ARG A 75 -13.31 -17.99 -14.75
N MET A 76 -14.19 -17.05 -14.41
CA MET A 76 -15.62 -17.16 -14.72
C MET A 76 -15.87 -17.07 -16.23
N THR A 77 -15.19 -16.15 -16.93
CA THR A 77 -15.28 -16.03 -18.38
C THR A 77 -14.77 -17.29 -19.08
N LYS A 78 -13.61 -17.83 -18.68
CA LYS A 78 -13.07 -19.09 -19.22
C LYS A 78 -13.98 -20.28 -18.92
N MET A 79 -14.58 -20.36 -17.73
CA MET A 79 -15.59 -21.37 -17.43
C MET A 79 -16.80 -21.26 -18.38
N ASN A 80 -17.32 -20.05 -18.61
CA ASN A 80 -18.43 -19.85 -19.54
C ASN A 80 -18.05 -20.24 -20.98
N LEU A 81 -16.82 -19.94 -21.42
CA LEU A 81 -16.28 -20.39 -22.71
C LEU A 81 -16.26 -21.92 -22.86
N THR A 82 -15.90 -22.67 -21.81
CA THR A 82 -15.94 -24.16 -21.87
C THR A 82 -17.35 -24.74 -22.05
N LEU A 83 -18.39 -23.98 -21.70
CA LEU A 83 -19.79 -24.39 -21.72
C LEU A 83 -20.55 -23.86 -22.95
N ALA A 84 -19.86 -23.11 -23.81
CA ALA A 84 -20.39 -22.68 -25.09
C ALA A 84 -20.67 -23.89 -26.01
N PRO A 85 -21.77 -23.84 -26.79
CA PRO A 85 -22.04 -24.84 -27.82
C PRO A 85 -20.84 -24.99 -28.75
N THR A 86 -20.62 -26.21 -29.23
CA THR A 86 -19.50 -26.49 -30.12
C THR A 86 -19.57 -25.62 -31.39
N GLU A 87 -20.77 -25.38 -31.92
CA GLU A 87 -21.04 -24.52 -33.08
C GLU A 87 -20.62 -23.06 -32.80
N VAL A 88 -20.94 -22.55 -31.62
CA VAL A 88 -20.55 -21.19 -31.19
C VAL A 88 -19.03 -21.08 -31.09
N THR A 89 -18.37 -22.06 -30.45
CA THR A 89 -16.89 -22.03 -30.31
C THR A 89 -16.15 -22.31 -31.61
N ALA A 90 -16.80 -22.91 -32.61
CA ALA A 90 -16.20 -23.12 -33.92
C ALA A 90 -15.93 -21.80 -34.64
N HIS A 91 -16.73 -20.76 -34.37
CA HIS A 91 -16.48 -19.42 -34.90
C HIS A 91 -15.12 -18.87 -34.45
N PHE A 92 -14.73 -19.05 -33.18
CA PHE A 92 -13.41 -18.63 -32.68
C PHE A 92 -12.25 -19.41 -33.32
N LYS A 93 -12.48 -20.66 -33.76
CA LYS A 93 -11.46 -21.45 -34.46
C LYS A 93 -11.33 -21.12 -35.94
N ALA A 94 -12.40 -20.60 -36.55
CA ALA A 94 -12.32 -20.05 -37.88
C ALA A 94 -11.51 -18.76 -37.79
N SER A 95 -10.48 -18.62 -38.62
CA SER A 95 -9.60 -17.45 -38.66
C SER A 95 -10.37 -16.13 -38.51
N ASP A 96 -9.75 -15.14 -37.86
CA ASP A 96 -10.35 -13.82 -37.63
C ASP A 96 -11.16 -13.35 -38.84
N PRO A 97 -12.44 -12.96 -38.66
CA PRO A 97 -13.24 -12.45 -39.76
C PRO A 97 -12.51 -11.29 -40.42
N ALA A 98 -12.50 -11.23 -41.74
CA ALA A 98 -11.75 -10.22 -42.50
C ALA A 98 -12.09 -8.77 -42.11
N THR A 99 -13.28 -8.55 -41.56
CA THR A 99 -13.78 -7.25 -41.09
C THR A 99 -13.56 -7.01 -39.58
N GLY A 100 -12.98 -7.98 -38.86
CA GLY A 100 -12.78 -7.98 -37.41
C GLY A 100 -14.04 -8.35 -36.62
N TRP A 101 -13.85 -8.85 -35.39
CA TRP A 101 -14.94 -9.38 -34.55
C TRP A 101 -16.00 -8.33 -34.19
N LYS A 102 -15.62 -7.06 -34.07
CA LYS A 102 -16.54 -5.94 -33.78
C LYS A 102 -17.53 -5.68 -34.90
N ALA A 103 -17.14 -5.94 -36.16
CA ALA A 103 -17.96 -5.69 -37.34
C ALA A 103 -19.01 -6.78 -37.59
N LEU A 104 -19.04 -7.84 -36.79
CA LEU A 104 -20.06 -8.88 -36.90
C LEU A 104 -21.46 -8.29 -36.62
N PRO A 105 -22.50 -8.71 -37.37
CA PRO A 105 -23.86 -8.23 -37.14
C PRO A 105 -24.38 -8.68 -35.77
N ASP A 106 -25.31 -7.91 -35.19
CA ASP A 106 -25.95 -8.23 -33.90
C ASP A 106 -26.63 -9.61 -33.87
N SER A 107 -27.03 -10.12 -35.03
CA SER A 107 -27.63 -11.45 -35.20
C SER A 107 -26.60 -12.59 -35.24
N HIS A 108 -25.31 -12.29 -35.24
CA HIS A 108 -24.26 -13.29 -35.27
C HIS A 108 -24.29 -14.15 -33.99
N GLU A 109 -24.09 -15.47 -34.13
CA GLU A 109 -24.23 -16.44 -33.03
C GLU A 109 -23.39 -16.08 -31.80
N LEU A 110 -22.16 -15.59 -32.00
CA LEU A 110 -21.29 -15.09 -30.92
C LEU A 110 -21.93 -13.93 -30.13
N LYS A 111 -22.52 -12.94 -30.80
CA LYS A 111 -23.18 -11.80 -30.14
C LYS A 111 -24.51 -12.19 -29.49
N VAL A 112 -25.23 -13.14 -30.09
CA VAL A 112 -26.44 -13.71 -29.49
C VAL A 112 -26.09 -14.47 -28.20
N TYR A 113 -24.97 -15.20 -28.20
CA TYR A 113 -24.56 -16.01 -27.05
C TYR A 113 -23.90 -15.20 -25.93
N PHE A 114 -22.88 -14.40 -26.24
CA PHE A 114 -22.09 -13.65 -25.26
C PHE A 114 -22.67 -12.26 -24.95
N GLY A 115 -23.59 -11.77 -25.78
CA GLY A 115 -24.14 -10.43 -25.68
C GLY A 115 -23.59 -9.51 -26.78
N LYS A 116 -24.40 -8.51 -27.15
CA LYS A 116 -24.10 -7.58 -28.24
C LYS A 116 -22.85 -6.73 -28.00
N GLU A 117 -22.64 -6.36 -26.74
CA GLU A 117 -21.53 -5.54 -26.26
C GLU A 117 -20.32 -6.37 -25.82
N ALA A 118 -20.33 -7.68 -26.06
CA ALA A 118 -19.23 -8.54 -25.65
C ALA A 118 -17.93 -8.17 -26.39
N ASP A 119 -16.83 -8.13 -25.65
CA ASP A 119 -15.49 -7.97 -26.22
C ASP A 119 -15.04 -9.30 -26.84
N LEU A 120 -15.52 -9.54 -28.07
CA LEU A 120 -15.27 -10.77 -28.82
C LEU A 120 -13.78 -10.99 -29.13
N ASP A 121 -12.99 -9.91 -29.28
CA ASP A 121 -11.53 -9.99 -29.46
C ASP A 121 -10.88 -10.61 -28.22
N ASN A 122 -11.24 -10.11 -27.04
CA ASN A 122 -10.74 -10.65 -25.78
C ASN A 122 -11.25 -12.07 -25.50
N LEU A 123 -12.51 -12.37 -25.83
CA LEU A 123 -13.07 -13.72 -25.70
C LEU A 123 -12.35 -14.73 -26.61
N ASN A 124 -12.02 -14.34 -27.84
CA ASN A 124 -11.24 -15.18 -28.76
C ASN A 124 -9.86 -15.47 -28.18
N LYS A 125 -9.16 -14.43 -27.71
CA LYS A 125 -7.85 -14.58 -27.06
C LYS A 125 -7.92 -15.50 -25.83
N GLN A 126 -8.93 -15.33 -24.97
CA GLN A 126 -9.11 -16.19 -23.80
C GLN A 126 -9.44 -17.63 -24.18
N TYR A 127 -10.18 -17.83 -25.27
CA TYR A 127 -10.45 -19.16 -25.82
C TYR A 127 -9.16 -19.82 -26.33
N ASP A 128 -8.33 -19.09 -27.08
CA ASP A 128 -7.02 -19.59 -27.54
C ASP A 128 -6.09 -19.93 -26.38
N GLU A 129 -5.98 -19.07 -25.37
CA GLU A 129 -5.23 -19.34 -24.14
C GLU A 129 -5.75 -20.61 -23.44
N LEU A 130 -7.08 -20.73 -23.34
CA LEU A 130 -7.75 -21.84 -22.68
C LEU A 130 -7.62 -23.15 -23.45
N MET A 131 -7.46 -23.12 -24.78
CA MET A 131 -7.35 -24.32 -25.63
C MET A 131 -5.91 -24.66 -26.02
N GLY A 132 -4.96 -23.73 -25.88
CA GLY A 132 -3.52 -23.95 -26.05
C GLY A 132 -2.83 -24.50 -24.79
N ASP A 133 -1.50 -24.53 -24.77
CA ASP A 133 -0.74 -25.18 -23.67
C ASP A 133 -0.96 -24.53 -22.30
N GLY A 134 -1.11 -23.19 -22.28
CA GLY A 134 -1.33 -22.41 -21.06
C GLY A 134 -2.64 -22.71 -20.33
N GLY A 135 -3.62 -23.31 -21.01
CA GLY A 135 -4.93 -23.66 -20.44
C GLY A 135 -5.01 -25.04 -19.79
N THR A 136 -3.94 -25.83 -19.82
CA THR A 136 -3.97 -27.26 -19.44
C THR A 136 -4.54 -27.52 -18.05
N ASP A 137 -4.11 -26.77 -17.04
CA ASP A 137 -4.59 -26.96 -15.67
C ASP A 137 -6.04 -26.51 -15.49
N LEU A 138 -6.44 -25.41 -16.13
CA LEU A 138 -7.83 -24.96 -16.11
C LEU A 138 -8.76 -25.96 -16.82
N ARG A 139 -8.35 -26.53 -17.95
CA ARG A 139 -9.10 -27.58 -18.64
C ARG A 139 -9.30 -28.81 -17.75
N LYS A 140 -8.28 -29.22 -16.97
CA LYS A 140 -8.42 -30.30 -15.98
C LYS A 140 -9.42 -29.94 -14.89
N VAL A 141 -9.31 -28.73 -14.32
CA VAL A 141 -10.21 -28.23 -13.28
C VAL A 141 -11.67 -28.17 -13.76
N PHE A 142 -11.89 -27.81 -15.01
CA PHE A 142 -13.22 -27.73 -15.63
C PHE A 142 -13.69 -29.05 -16.26
N GLU A 143 -12.90 -30.12 -16.20
CA GLU A 143 -13.21 -31.42 -16.79
C GLU A 143 -13.51 -31.35 -18.30
N VAL A 144 -12.71 -30.57 -19.06
CA VAL A 144 -12.84 -30.45 -20.52
C VAL A 144 -12.20 -31.67 -21.21
N PRO A 145 -12.86 -32.34 -22.18
CA PRO A 145 -14.12 -31.97 -22.82
C PRO A 145 -15.37 -32.31 -21.99
N ILE A 146 -16.30 -31.35 -21.92
CA ILE A 146 -17.58 -31.49 -21.22
C ILE A 146 -18.63 -32.01 -22.21
N ALA A 147 -19.41 -33.02 -21.82
CA ALA A 147 -20.52 -33.52 -22.63
C ALA A 147 -21.60 -32.44 -22.88
N GLU A 148 -22.20 -32.42 -24.08
CA GLU A 148 -23.13 -31.35 -24.50
C GLU A 148 -24.39 -31.25 -23.63
N ASP A 149 -24.88 -32.37 -23.09
CA ASP A 149 -26.00 -32.39 -22.13
C ASP A 149 -25.63 -31.65 -20.83
N LYS A 150 -24.42 -31.88 -20.31
CA LYS A 150 -23.87 -31.18 -19.13
C LYS A 150 -23.62 -29.71 -19.45
N LYS A 151 -23.06 -29.37 -20.62
CA LYS A 151 -22.91 -27.98 -21.06
C LYS A 151 -24.26 -27.26 -21.09
N LYS A 152 -25.28 -27.84 -21.73
CA LYS A 152 -26.63 -27.26 -21.85
C LYS A 152 -27.24 -26.95 -20.48
N ARG A 153 -27.06 -27.83 -19.49
CA ARG A 153 -27.56 -27.65 -18.12
C ARG A 153 -26.83 -26.54 -17.35
N LEU A 154 -25.52 -26.42 -17.52
CA LEU A 154 -24.67 -25.48 -16.77
C LEU A 154 -24.53 -24.10 -17.42
N ARG A 155 -24.88 -23.98 -18.70
CA ARG A 155 -24.74 -22.75 -19.50
C ARG A 155 -25.40 -21.52 -18.87
N LYS A 156 -26.68 -21.60 -18.53
CA LYS A 156 -27.40 -20.46 -17.93
C LYS A 156 -26.79 -20.04 -16.57
N PRO A 157 -26.53 -20.96 -15.63
CA PRO A 157 -25.80 -20.64 -14.41
C PRO A 157 -24.42 -20.00 -14.65
N ALA A 158 -23.63 -20.52 -15.59
CA ALA A 158 -22.29 -20.00 -15.87
C ALA A 158 -22.32 -18.59 -16.48
N ALA A 159 -23.24 -18.34 -17.42
CA ALA A 159 -23.44 -17.01 -17.99
C ALA A 159 -23.87 -16.00 -16.91
N HIS A 160 -24.75 -16.42 -15.99
CA HIS A 160 -25.14 -15.60 -14.84
C HIS A 160 -23.95 -15.28 -13.94
N LEU A 161 -23.14 -16.27 -13.55
CA LEU A 161 -21.96 -16.05 -12.72
C LEU A 161 -20.92 -15.15 -13.39
N THR A 162 -20.75 -15.24 -14.70
CA THR A 162 -19.86 -14.37 -15.47
C THR A 162 -20.33 -12.91 -15.35
N LYS A 163 -21.62 -12.66 -15.65
CA LYS A 163 -22.21 -11.33 -15.55
C LYS A 163 -22.15 -10.75 -14.13
N GLU A 164 -22.43 -11.56 -13.11
CA GLU A 164 -22.32 -11.15 -11.71
C GLU A 164 -20.86 -10.81 -11.34
N SER A 165 -19.88 -11.57 -11.86
CA SER A 165 -18.46 -11.29 -11.60
C SER A 165 -18.01 -9.97 -12.24
N GLU A 166 -18.52 -9.64 -13.43
CA GLU A 166 -18.27 -8.36 -14.11
C GLU A 166 -18.91 -7.19 -13.35
N ALA A 167 -20.18 -7.33 -12.95
CA ALA A 167 -20.86 -6.32 -12.14
C ALA A 167 -20.17 -6.09 -10.78
N LEU A 168 -19.69 -7.17 -10.16
CA LEU A 168 -18.90 -7.09 -8.94
C LEU A 168 -17.56 -6.39 -9.18
N LYS A 169 -16.91 -6.61 -10.34
CA LYS A 169 -15.65 -5.95 -10.70
C LYS A 169 -15.83 -4.45 -10.84
N GLU A 170 -16.92 -4.00 -11.46
CA GLU A 170 -17.25 -2.58 -11.53
C GLU A 170 -17.45 -1.95 -10.14
N THR A 171 -18.24 -2.61 -9.29
CA THR A 171 -18.44 -2.16 -7.90
C THR A 171 -17.13 -2.13 -7.12
N PHE A 172 -16.29 -3.15 -7.31
CA PHE A 172 -14.98 -3.26 -6.70
C PHE A 172 -14.04 -2.12 -7.16
N ASN A 173 -14.00 -1.80 -8.45
CA ASN A 173 -13.18 -0.73 -9.01
C ASN A 173 -13.56 0.63 -8.42
N VAL A 174 -14.86 0.92 -8.30
CA VAL A 174 -15.34 2.16 -7.66
C VAL A 174 -14.87 2.24 -6.20
N ARG A 175 -14.95 1.14 -5.45
CA ARG A 175 -14.48 1.10 -4.06
C ARG A 175 -12.96 1.25 -3.96
N LEU A 176 -12.22 0.63 -4.87
CA LEU A 176 -10.76 0.74 -4.94
C LEU A 176 -10.32 2.17 -5.24
N GLN A 177 -11.00 2.86 -6.16
CA GLN A 177 -10.77 4.28 -6.43
C GLN A 177 -11.02 5.15 -5.21
N LYS A 178 -12.15 4.94 -4.50
CA LYS A 178 -12.45 5.67 -3.24
C LYS A 178 -11.39 5.42 -2.17
N LEU A 179 -10.95 4.17 -2.00
CA LEU A 179 -9.88 3.82 -1.07
C LEU A 179 -8.58 4.56 -1.41
N ASN A 180 -8.19 4.56 -2.69
CA ASN A 180 -6.98 5.23 -3.14
C ASN A 180 -7.06 6.74 -2.93
N ALA A 181 -8.19 7.37 -3.23
CA ALA A 181 -8.43 8.78 -2.98
C ALA A 181 -8.38 9.13 -1.48
N ALA A 182 -8.99 8.30 -0.62
CA ALA A 182 -8.95 8.51 0.82
C ALA A 182 -7.51 8.42 1.38
N ARG A 183 -6.70 7.50 0.85
CA ARG A 183 -5.27 7.38 1.23
C ARG A 183 -4.47 8.61 0.81
N GLU A 184 -4.71 9.11 -0.39
CA GLU A 184 -4.08 10.34 -0.88
C GLU A 184 -4.47 11.55 -0.03
N GLN A 185 -5.76 11.71 0.28
CA GLN A 185 -6.26 12.79 1.14
C GLN A 185 -5.68 12.72 2.55
N ALA A 186 -5.65 11.53 3.16
CA ALA A 186 -5.04 11.34 4.48
C ALA A 186 -3.56 11.75 4.48
N ARG A 187 -2.82 11.41 3.42
CA ARG A 187 -1.41 11.81 3.27
C ARG A 187 -1.26 13.33 3.16
N LEU A 188 -2.09 13.98 2.34
CA LEU A 188 -2.07 15.43 2.18
C LEU A 188 -2.42 16.15 3.49
N ALA A 189 -3.44 15.69 4.21
CA ALA A 189 -3.83 16.25 5.50
C ALA A 189 -2.70 16.14 6.53
N LEU A 190 -2.05 14.98 6.61
CA LEU A 190 -0.95 14.72 7.54
C LEU A 190 0.27 15.60 7.23
N ILE A 191 0.63 15.75 5.94
CA ILE A 191 1.74 16.64 5.52
C ILE A 191 1.40 18.11 5.77
N THR A 192 0.15 18.51 5.51
CA THR A 192 -0.31 19.88 5.79
C THR A 192 -0.21 20.20 7.28
N ALA A 193 -0.59 19.25 8.15
CA ALA A 193 -0.50 19.44 9.59
C ALA A 193 0.96 19.52 10.10
N LEU A 194 1.88 18.76 9.52
CA LEU A 194 3.27 18.70 9.99
C LEU A 194 4.17 19.78 9.37
N ALA A 195 3.99 20.09 8.08
CA ALA A 195 4.90 20.90 7.28
C ALA A 195 4.22 22.07 6.55
N GLY A 196 2.91 22.29 6.78
CA GLY A 196 2.15 23.39 6.20
C GLY A 196 1.66 23.13 4.77
N ALA A 197 0.69 23.96 4.34
CA ALA A 197 -0.01 23.81 3.06
C ALA A 197 0.91 23.98 1.83
N ALA A 198 1.91 24.86 1.91
CA ALA A 198 2.87 25.07 0.81
C ALA A 198 3.66 23.80 0.49
N THR A 199 4.09 23.07 1.53
CA THR A 199 4.82 21.80 1.39
C THR A 199 3.93 20.71 0.80
N ALA A 200 2.66 20.64 1.23
CA ALA A 200 1.69 19.69 0.68
C ALA A 200 1.38 19.97 -0.80
N ALA A 201 1.30 21.24 -1.19
CA ALA A 201 1.04 21.65 -2.57
C ALA A 201 2.22 21.34 -3.51
N ALA A 202 3.46 21.38 -3.01
CA ALA A 202 4.68 21.12 -3.78
C ALA A 202 4.92 19.62 -4.08
N LEU A 203 4.08 18.71 -3.57
CA LEU A 203 4.22 17.27 -3.84
C LEU A 203 3.86 16.94 -5.30
N THR A 204 4.71 16.13 -5.93
CA THR A 204 4.40 15.50 -7.22
C THR A 204 3.22 14.52 -7.10
N PRO A 205 2.49 14.25 -8.20
CA PRO A 205 1.40 13.25 -8.21
C PRO A 205 1.83 11.89 -7.63
N GLU A 206 3.06 11.48 -7.90
CA GLU A 206 3.59 10.23 -7.34
C GLU A 206 3.86 10.31 -5.85
N GLN A 207 4.31 11.43 -5.32
CA GLN A 207 4.48 11.60 -3.86
C GLN A 207 3.15 11.65 -3.11
N LYS A 208 2.08 12.08 -3.77
CA LYS A 208 0.71 12.04 -3.24
C LYS A 208 0.15 10.62 -3.18
N LYS A 209 0.46 9.80 -4.18
CA LYS A 209 -0.02 8.40 -4.33
C LYS A 209 0.88 7.34 -3.67
N ARG A 210 2.16 7.64 -3.42
CA ARG A 210 3.18 6.65 -3.07
C ARG A 210 2.93 5.93 -1.75
N GLY A 211 2.93 4.60 -1.83
CA GLY A 211 3.32 3.69 -0.75
C GLY A 211 4.83 3.52 -0.64
N ARG A 212 5.62 4.59 -0.76
CA ARG A 212 7.08 4.58 -0.53
C ARG A 212 7.47 5.81 0.30
N THR A 213 8.55 5.70 1.07
CA THR A 213 8.97 6.74 2.01
C THR A 213 9.21 8.07 1.30
N VAL A 214 8.50 9.13 1.70
CA VAL A 214 8.91 10.50 1.35
C VAL A 214 10.05 10.85 2.29
N ARG A 215 11.28 10.83 1.78
CA ARG A 215 12.30 11.68 2.37
C ARG A 215 11.90 13.12 2.04
N PRO A 216 11.81 14.02 3.04
CA PRO A 216 11.82 15.45 2.75
C PRO A 216 12.99 15.70 1.81
N SER A 217 12.78 16.55 0.81
CA SER A 217 13.78 16.89 -0.22
C SER A 217 15.16 17.17 0.39
N ASP A 218 16.22 16.88 -0.38
CA ASP A 218 17.65 16.98 -0.02
C ASP A 218 18.14 18.38 0.46
N HIS A 219 17.23 19.31 0.71
CA HIS A 219 17.49 20.57 1.38
C HIS A 219 17.50 20.46 2.92
N GLU A 220 17.09 19.33 3.50
CA GLU A 220 17.16 19.09 4.95
C GLU A 220 18.45 18.38 5.40
N ARG A 221 19.60 19.04 5.25
CA ARG A 221 20.76 18.73 6.11
C ARG A 221 20.63 19.30 7.54
N LYS A 222 19.43 19.66 7.98
CA LYS A 222 19.21 20.39 9.25
C LYS A 222 17.99 19.95 10.07
N PHE A 223 17.49 18.73 9.89
CA PHE A 223 16.70 18.10 10.96
C PHE A 223 17.60 17.12 11.73
N PRO A 224 17.81 17.30 13.05
CA PRO A 224 18.74 16.50 13.84
C PRO A 224 18.16 15.13 14.21
N VAL A 225 17.47 14.47 13.28
CA VAL A 225 16.82 13.16 13.49
C VAL A 225 17.64 12.02 12.87
N GLU A 226 18.60 12.32 11.98
CA GLU A 226 19.52 11.32 11.42
C GLU A 226 20.83 11.14 12.23
N ALA A 227 20.88 11.62 13.48
CA ALA A 227 21.93 11.17 14.39
C ALA A 227 21.64 9.72 14.79
N LYS A 228 22.48 8.78 14.32
CA LYS A 228 22.47 7.36 14.70
C LYS A 228 22.11 7.24 16.18
N SER A 229 20.91 6.73 16.46
CA SER A 229 20.44 6.58 17.83
C SER A 229 21.44 5.70 18.58
N PRO A 230 21.96 6.14 19.75
CA PRO A 230 22.78 5.27 20.57
C PRO A 230 21.95 4.04 20.91
N THR A 231 22.50 2.86 20.59
CA THR A 231 21.85 1.57 20.73
C THR A 231 21.32 1.42 22.17
N ARG A 232 20.16 0.75 22.34
CA ARG A 232 19.42 0.54 23.60
C ARG A 232 20.26 0.08 24.82
N ARG A 233 21.52 -0.35 24.62
CA ARG A 233 22.52 -0.61 25.68
C ARG A 233 23.05 0.68 26.34
N GLN A 234 23.31 1.76 25.60
CA GLN A 234 23.88 2.99 26.17
C GLN A 234 22.92 3.77 27.09
N LEU A 235 21.60 3.63 26.87
CA LEU A 235 20.57 4.17 27.77
C LEU A 235 20.41 3.37 29.07
N ARG A 236 20.90 2.11 29.10
CA ARG A 236 20.88 1.26 30.31
C ARG A 236 22.09 1.56 31.20
N ASP A 237 23.25 1.79 30.60
CA ASP A 237 24.50 2.06 31.34
C ASP A 237 24.46 3.44 32.02
N SER A 238 23.95 4.46 31.33
CA SER A 238 23.75 5.81 31.90
C SER A 238 22.68 5.86 33.00
N GLY A 239 21.72 4.92 33.00
CA GLY A 239 20.76 4.71 34.09
C GLY A 239 21.37 3.98 35.31
N SER A 240 22.40 3.16 35.08
CA SER A 240 23.10 2.43 36.15
C SER A 240 24.08 3.31 36.93
N GLU A 241 24.81 4.19 36.24
CA GLU A 241 25.74 5.14 36.87
C GLU A 241 25.01 6.17 37.76
N ARG A 242 23.82 6.64 37.33
CA ARG A 242 22.98 7.53 38.16
C ARG A 242 22.41 6.84 39.39
N ARG A 243 22.20 5.51 39.36
CA ARG A 243 21.77 4.73 40.53
C ARG A 243 22.94 4.44 41.49
N GLN A 244 24.15 4.23 40.97
CA GLN A 244 25.36 4.08 41.77
C GLN A 244 25.70 5.39 42.52
N SER A 245 25.67 6.52 41.81
CA SER A 245 25.96 7.85 42.38
C SER A 245 24.94 8.25 43.47
N ARG A 246 23.65 7.94 43.29
CA ARG A 246 22.63 8.17 44.35
C ARG A 246 22.79 7.24 45.56
N ARG A 247 23.26 6.00 45.39
CA ARG A 247 23.58 5.09 46.50
C ARG A 247 24.81 5.55 47.28
N ASP A 248 25.83 6.05 46.60
CA ASP A 248 27.06 6.54 47.24
C ASP A 248 26.83 7.87 47.97
N TYR A 249 25.94 8.73 47.46
CA TYR A 249 25.52 9.95 48.17
C TYR A 249 24.71 9.62 49.44
N SER A 250 23.82 8.62 49.39
CA SER A 250 23.08 8.15 50.59
C SER A 250 23.97 7.44 51.62
N ARG A 251 25.08 6.80 51.22
CA ARG A 251 26.04 6.19 52.16
C ARG A 251 26.93 7.23 52.86
N ARG A 252 27.28 8.35 52.20
CA ARG A 252 28.09 9.42 52.80
C ARG A 252 27.31 10.32 53.77
N HIS A 253 25.99 10.20 53.84
CA HIS A 253 25.14 11.00 54.73
C HIS A 253 24.38 10.19 55.78
N ARG A 254 24.74 8.91 56.01
CA ARG A 254 24.44 8.22 57.27
C ARG A 254 25.63 8.36 58.20
N MET A 255 25.58 9.35 59.09
CA MET A 255 26.37 9.34 60.32
C MET A 255 26.03 8.07 61.12
N PRO A 256 27.01 7.36 61.69
CA PRO A 256 26.73 6.29 62.63
C PRO A 256 26.17 6.91 63.93
N MET A 257 24.93 6.60 64.27
CA MET A 257 24.51 6.70 65.67
C MET A 257 25.27 5.61 66.44
N SER A 258 26.30 6.05 67.15
CA SER A 258 26.98 5.28 68.18
C SER A 258 25.98 4.99 69.30
N LEU A 259 25.48 3.75 69.36
CA LEU A 259 24.95 3.18 70.58
C LEU A 259 26.13 2.66 71.39
N ALA A 260 26.45 3.35 72.48
CA ALA A 260 27.34 2.87 73.52
C ALA A 260 26.64 3.07 74.86
N GLY A 261 26.58 1.98 75.64
CA GLY A 261 26.54 1.92 77.10
C GLY A 261 25.48 2.73 77.81
#